data_AF-A0A3E4Y9R4-F1
#
_entry.id   AF-A0A3E4Y9R4-F1
#
_cell.length_a   1.000
_cell.length_b   1.000
_cell.length_c   1.000
_cell.angle_alpha   90.00
_cell.angle_beta   90.00
_cell.angle_gamma   90.00
#
_symmetry.space_group_name_H-M   'P 1'
#
loop_
_entity.id
_entity.type
_entity.pdbx_description
1 polymer ?
#
loop_
_entity_poly.entity_id
_entity_poly.type
_entity_poly.pdbx_seq_one_letter_code
_entity_poly.pdbx_strand_id
1 'polypeptide(L)' 'MPVATERGHGLGTKSIRQTAERLGGKCQYSVSDTMFIVRVII' A
#
# COMPACT_ATOMS: atom_id res chain seq x y z
N MET A 1 2.29 -2.95 -10.07
CA MET A 1 1.81 -3.20 -8.69
C MET A 1 0.94 -4.44 -8.69
N PRO A 2 0.99 -5.30 -7.66
CA PRO A 2 0.08 -6.44 -7.57
C PRO A 2 -1.37 -5.94 -7.42
N VAL A 3 -2.26 -6.53 -8.20
CA VAL A 3 -3.68 -6.21 -8.21
C VAL A 3 -4.44 -7.49 -7.89
N ALA A 4 -5.17 -7.49 -6.78
CA ALA A 4 -6.08 -8.57 -6.45
C ALA A 4 -7.40 -8.38 -7.23
N THR A 5 -7.87 -9.43 -7.87
CA THR A 5 -9.14 -9.45 -8.61
C THR A 5 -10.33 -9.85 -7.72
N GLU A 6 -10.04 -10.38 -6.52
CA GLU A 6 -11.05 -10.77 -5.55
C GLU A 6 -11.67 -9.55 -4.84
N ARG A 7 -12.99 -9.56 -4.68
CA ARG A 7 -13.72 -8.48 -3.99
C ARG A 7 -13.29 -8.40 -2.53
N GLY A 8 -13.15 -7.18 -2.01
CA GLY A 8 -12.74 -6.94 -0.62
C GLY A 8 -11.22 -6.87 -0.41
N HIS A 9 -10.41 -7.22 -1.40
CA HIS A 9 -8.96 -7.03 -1.33
C HIS A 9 -8.53 -5.56 -1.51
N GLY A 10 -7.34 -5.24 -1.01
CA GLY A 10 -6.73 -3.92 -1.13
C GLY A 10 -7.28 -2.86 -0.16
N LEU A 11 -8.18 -3.22 0.76
CA LEU A 11 -8.65 -2.31 1.81
C LEU A 11 -7.50 -1.88 2.72
N GLY A 12 -6.66 -2.82 3.18
CA GLY A 12 -5.52 -2.51 4.04
C GLY A 12 -4.52 -1.54 3.39
N THR A 13 -4.15 -1.76 2.14
CA THR A 13 -3.22 -0.89 1.40
C THR A 13 -3.81 0.50 1.15
N LYS A 14 -5.13 0.60 0.89
CA LYS A 14 -5.84 1.89 0.77
C LYS A 14 -5.84 2.65 2.10
N SER A 15 -6.14 1.99 3.21
CA SER A 15 -6.16 2.62 4.55
C SER A 15 -4.77 3.12 4.98
N ILE A 16 -3.71 2.36 4.68
CA ILE A 16 -2.32 2.78 4.95
C ILE A 16 -1.98 4.03 4.14
N ARG A 17 -2.25 4.01 2.82
CA ARG A 17 -2.00 5.16 1.94
C ARG A 17 -2.74 6.41 2.40
N GLN A 18 -4.05 6.29 2.66
CA GLN A 18 -4.87 7.40 3.14
C GLN A 18 -4.31 8.01 4.43
N THR A 19 -3.88 7.16 5.36
CA THR A 19 -3.31 7.62 6.64
C THR A 19 -1.99 8.35 6.43
N ALA A 20 -1.09 7.80 5.60
CA ALA A 20 0.19 8.42 5.28
C ALA A 20 -0.01 9.79 4.62
N GLU A 21 -0.90 9.88 3.63
CA GLU A 21 -1.25 11.13 2.94
C GLU A 21 -1.83 12.17 3.91
N ARG A 22 -2.70 11.76 4.84
CA ARG A 22 -3.26 12.67 5.86
C ARG A 22 -2.20 13.27 6.78
N LEU A 23 -1.08 12.58 6.99
CA LEU A 23 0.05 13.06 7.78
C LEU A 23 1.06 13.89 6.95
N GLY A 24 0.75 14.20 5.68
CA GLY A 24 1.69 14.87 4.76
C GLY A 24 2.78 13.96 4.20
N GLY A 25 2.72 12.67 4.53
CA GLY A 25 3.64 11.65 4.04
C GLY A 25 3.24 11.06 2.69
N LYS A 26 3.98 10.03 2.26
CA LYS A 26 3.74 9.28 1.03
C LYS A 26 4.04 7.80 1.20
N CYS A 27 3.49 6.98 0.30
CA CYS A 27 3.84 5.56 0.21
C CYS A 27 4.72 5.29 -1.03
N GLN A 28 5.68 4.41 -0.86
CA GLN A 28 6.40 3.75 -1.95
C GLN A 28 6.03 2.27 -1.96
N TYR A 29 5.98 1.69 -3.17
CA TYR A 29 5.56 0.32 -3.39
C TYR A 29 6.64 -0.43 -4.15
N SER A 30 6.93 -1.66 -3.72
CA SER A 30 7.82 -2.57 -4.43
C SER A 30 7.37 -4.01 -4.26
N VAL A 31 7.93 -4.91 -5.07
CA VAL A 31 7.74 -6.35 -4.97
C VAL A 31 9.13 -6.97 -4.92
N SER A 32 9.34 -7.87 -3.97
CA SER A 32 10.57 -8.67 -3.86
C SER A 32 10.16 -10.13 -3.67
N ASP A 33 10.63 -11.00 -4.54
CA ASP A 33 10.27 -12.43 -4.57
C ASP A 33 8.74 -12.63 -4.56
N THR A 34 8.21 -13.22 -3.48
CA THR A 34 6.77 -13.46 -3.27
C THR A 34 6.11 -12.40 -2.40
N MET A 35 6.81 -11.32 -2.06
CA MET A 35 6.35 -10.33 -1.10
C MET A 35 6.06 -8.98 -1.74
N PHE A 36 4.89 -8.45 -1.43
CA PHE A 36 4.54 -7.06 -1.70
C PHE A 36 4.96 -6.19 -0.52
N ILE A 37 5.73 -5.14 -0.80
CA ILE A 37 6.32 -4.26 0.20
C ILE A 37 5.71 -2.87 0.07
N VAL A 38 5.13 -2.37 1.16
CA VAL A 38 4.70 -0.98 1.32
C VAL A 38 5.68 -0.28 2.24
N ARG A 39 6.32 0.79 1.75
CA ARG A 39 7.16 1.67 2.57
C ARG A 39 6.41 2.99 2.81
N VAL A 40 6.19 3.31 4.07
CA VAL A 40 5.57 4.57 4.50
C VAL A 40 6.67 5.58 4.83
N ILE A 41 6.57 6.78 4.27
CA ILE A 41 7.48 7.91 4.53
C ILE A 41 6.61 9.01 5.13
N ILE A 42 6.90 9.41 6.37
CA ILE A 42 6.23 10.50 7.11
C ILE A 42 7.27 11.58 7.37
#